data_AF-R7YTD9-F1
#
_entry.id   AF-R7YTD9-F1
#
_cell.length_a   1.000
_cell.length_b   1.000
_cell.length_c   1.000
_cell.angle_alpha   90.00
_cell.angle_beta   90.00
_cell.angle_gamma   90.00
#
_symmetry.space_group_name_H-M   'P 1'
#
loop_
_entity.id
_entity.type
_entity.pdbx_description
1 polymer ?
#
loop_
_entity_poly.entity_id
_entity_poly.type
_entity_poly.pdbx_seq_one_letter_code
_entity_poly.pdbx_strand_id
1 'polypeptide(L)'
;MPQSSSTGYFPSIREMAWCLIPWNIDDCYKAQKHANTAGSQAATYYPSSLHNGKGDAFRHCYWNARMTVDLGSSKAKKIGDNHEDGSNGPEAEKRMDRANNASGRTIGSNASGGSKSAKYTSARNACKSATDSGRLVTLR
;
A
#
# COMPACT_ATOMS: atom_id res chain seq x y z
N MET A 1 -34.29 -13.66 -2.87
CA MET A 1 -32.85 -13.63 -3.19
C MET A 1 -32.18 -12.61 -2.27
N PRO A 2 -31.63 -12.99 -1.11
CA PRO A 2 -31.10 -11.98 -0.20
C PRO A 2 -29.72 -11.52 -0.68
N GLN A 3 -29.71 -10.30 -1.22
CA GLN A 3 -28.70 -9.25 -1.11
C GLN A 3 -27.24 -9.71 -0.93
N SER A 4 -26.52 -9.86 -2.04
CA SER A 4 -25.06 -9.72 -2.02
C SER A 4 -24.78 -8.23 -1.90
N SER A 5 -24.67 -7.76 -0.67
CA SER A 5 -24.16 -6.44 -0.31
C SER A 5 -22.81 -6.25 -0.97
N SER A 6 -22.82 -5.57 -2.12
CA SER A 6 -21.64 -4.90 -2.66
C SER A 6 -21.29 -3.77 -1.71
N THR A 7 -20.76 -4.11 -0.54
CA THR A 7 -20.05 -3.17 0.34
C THR A 7 -18.74 -2.83 -0.37
N GLY A 8 -18.85 -2.02 -1.43
CA GLY A 8 -17.77 -1.16 -1.90
C GLY A 8 -17.50 -0.08 -0.86
N TYR A 9 -17.13 -0.50 0.34
CA TYR A 9 -16.60 0.32 1.42
C TYR A 9 -15.09 0.28 1.17
N PHE A 10 -14.43 1.37 0.72
CA PHE A 10 -14.30 2.64 1.42
C PHE A 10 -14.01 3.82 0.45
N PRO A 11 -14.64 4.98 0.63
CA PRO A 11 -13.99 6.29 0.56
C PRO A 11 -13.77 6.82 1.99
N SER A 12 -12.71 7.54 2.36
CA SER A 12 -11.61 8.17 1.60
C SER A 12 -10.30 8.01 2.39
N ILE A 13 -9.15 8.31 1.78
CA ILE A 13 -7.81 8.45 2.42
C ILE A 13 -7.79 9.65 3.41
N ARG A 14 -8.87 9.87 4.19
CA ARG A 14 -9.29 11.17 4.75
C ARG A 14 -8.58 12.34 4.08
N GLU A 15 -9.10 12.53 2.87
CA GLU A 15 -8.90 13.62 1.96
C GLU A 15 -7.68 13.48 1.07
N MET A 16 -7.98 12.99 -0.13
CA MET A 16 -7.19 13.09 -1.35
C MET A 16 -6.97 14.57 -1.78
N ALA A 17 -6.72 15.46 -0.82
CA ALA A 17 -6.09 16.78 -1.02
C ALA A 17 -4.62 16.62 -1.46
N TRP A 18 -4.00 15.48 -1.12
CA TRP A 18 -2.62 15.09 -1.48
C TRP A 18 -2.38 14.92 -2.98
N CYS A 19 -3.44 14.89 -3.78
CA CYS A 19 -3.39 14.69 -5.22
C CYS A 19 -3.55 15.97 -6.06
N LEU A 20 -3.76 17.13 -5.42
CA LEU A 20 -4.13 18.34 -6.14
C LEU A 20 -3.00 19.37 -6.34
N ILE A 21 -1.75 19.11 -5.91
CA ILE A 21 -0.62 20.06 -6.13
C ILE A 21 0.74 19.31 -6.22
N PRO A 22 1.57 19.45 -7.28
CA PRO A 22 1.29 19.60 -8.71
C PRO A 22 1.96 18.44 -9.49
N TRP A 23 1.40 17.22 -9.48
CA TRP A 23 1.87 16.14 -10.36
C TRP A 23 0.71 15.20 -10.74
N ASN A 24 0.41 15.14 -12.04
CA ASN A 24 -0.37 14.14 -12.79
C ASN A 24 -1.52 13.42 -12.02
N ILE A 25 -2.75 13.92 -12.18
CA ILE A 25 -4.01 13.34 -11.65
C ILE A 25 -4.09 11.82 -11.91
N ASP A 26 -3.60 11.37 -13.07
CA ASP A 26 -3.57 9.96 -13.46
C ASP A 26 -2.74 9.08 -12.52
N ASP A 27 -1.58 9.56 -12.07
CA ASP A 27 -0.69 8.81 -11.17
C ASP A 27 -1.35 8.67 -9.79
N CYS A 28 -2.08 9.69 -9.38
CA CYS A 28 -2.89 9.69 -8.17
C CYS A 28 -4.06 8.70 -8.22
N TYR A 29 -4.78 8.66 -9.34
CA TYR A 29 -5.84 7.68 -9.55
C TYR A 29 -5.30 6.24 -9.51
N LYS A 30 -4.14 5.99 -10.13
CA LYS A 30 -3.46 4.68 -10.07
C LYS A 30 -3.03 4.34 -8.65
N ALA A 31 -2.45 5.30 -7.92
CA ALA A 31 -2.04 5.11 -6.53
C ALA A 31 -3.22 4.73 -5.64
N GLN A 32 -4.36 5.40 -5.77
CA GLN A 32 -5.59 5.08 -5.04
C GLN A 32 -6.07 3.65 -5.37
N LYS A 33 -6.08 3.27 -6.65
CA LYS A 33 -6.47 1.91 -7.06
C LYS A 33 -5.53 0.85 -6.47
N HIS A 34 -4.24 1.14 -6.40
CA HIS A 34 -3.26 0.27 -5.76
C HIS A 34 -3.46 0.19 -4.25
N ALA A 35 -3.78 1.29 -3.59
CA ALA A 35 -4.09 1.32 -2.16
C ALA A 35 -5.31 0.45 -1.83
N ASN A 36 -6.39 0.59 -2.61
CA ASN A 36 -7.60 -0.23 -2.45
C ASN A 36 -7.28 -1.72 -2.58
N THR A 37 -6.51 -2.07 -3.61
CA THR A 37 -6.12 -3.48 -3.83
C THR A 37 -5.28 -4.02 -2.67
N ALA A 38 -4.34 -3.22 -2.15
CA ALA A 38 -3.49 -3.63 -1.05
C ALA A 38 -4.28 -3.76 0.27
N GLY A 39 -5.18 -2.82 0.54
CA GLY A 39 -6.08 -2.86 1.69
C GLY A 39 -7.00 -4.08 1.66
N SER A 40 -7.63 -4.40 0.53
CA SER A 40 -8.48 -5.58 0.40
C SER A 40 -7.71 -6.89 0.65
N GLN A 41 -6.48 -6.98 0.14
CA GLN A 41 -5.64 -8.16 0.39
C GLN A 41 -5.15 -8.24 1.82
N ALA A 42 -4.84 -7.11 2.46
CA ALA A 42 -4.51 -7.06 3.87
C ALA A 42 -5.67 -7.56 4.73
N ALA A 43 -6.89 -7.11 4.43
CA ALA A 43 -8.11 -7.56 5.13
C ALA A 43 -8.36 -9.05 4.95
N THR A 44 -7.94 -9.62 3.82
CA THR A 44 -8.04 -11.06 3.56
C THR A 44 -6.98 -11.86 4.32
N TYR A 45 -5.72 -11.41 4.32
CA TYR A 45 -4.61 -12.17 4.92
C TYR A 45 -4.46 -11.96 6.42
N TYR A 46 -4.82 -10.78 6.92
CA TYR A 46 -4.54 -10.33 8.27
C TYR A 46 -5.72 -9.55 8.90
N PRO A 47 -6.93 -10.12 8.93
CA PRO A 47 -8.17 -9.39 9.26
C PRO A 47 -8.15 -8.70 10.63
N SER A 48 -7.41 -9.23 11.60
CA SER A 48 -7.35 -8.71 12.97
C SER A 48 -6.18 -7.76 13.26
N SER A 49 -5.38 -7.39 12.26
CA SER A 49 -4.15 -6.58 12.47
C SER A 49 -4.00 -5.45 11.45
N LEU A 50 -5.13 -4.90 11.02
CA LEU A 50 -5.23 -3.82 10.04
C LEU A 50 -4.84 -2.45 10.59
N HIS A 51 -4.46 -2.32 11.85
CA HIS A 51 -3.95 -1.07 12.39
C HIS A 51 -2.75 -1.35 13.29
N ASN A 52 -1.60 -0.80 12.90
CA ASN A 52 -0.31 -0.94 13.56
C ASN A 52 0.25 -2.37 13.62
N GLY A 53 -0.42 -3.35 13.01
CA GLY A 53 -0.03 -4.76 13.03
C GLY A 53 0.39 -5.28 11.66
N LYS A 54 0.41 -6.61 11.49
CA LYS A 54 0.85 -7.28 10.26
C LYS A 54 0.07 -6.86 9.01
N GLY A 55 -1.25 -6.75 9.12
CA GLY A 55 -2.11 -6.32 8.02
C GLY A 55 -1.81 -4.89 7.58
N ASP A 56 -1.54 -4.03 8.55
CA ASP A 56 -1.09 -2.67 8.32
C ASP A 56 0.24 -2.63 7.55
N ALA A 57 1.26 -3.26 8.10
CA ALA A 57 2.58 -3.34 7.49
C ALA A 57 2.54 -3.92 6.07
N PHE A 58 1.74 -4.98 5.86
CA PHE A 58 1.53 -5.59 4.56
C PHE A 58 0.90 -4.63 3.55
N ARG A 59 -0.17 -3.89 3.91
CA ARG A 59 -0.82 -2.98 2.96
C ARG A 59 0.13 -1.87 2.50
N HIS A 60 0.94 -1.30 3.41
CA HIS A 60 1.90 -0.24 3.09
C HIS A 60 3.02 -0.75 2.17
N CYS A 61 3.56 -1.93 2.48
CA CYS A 61 4.51 -2.62 1.60
C CYS A 61 3.91 -2.87 0.22
N TYR A 62 2.75 -3.51 0.15
CA TYR A 62 2.22 -3.95 -1.13
C TYR A 62 1.71 -2.79 -1.98
N TRP A 63 1.13 -1.76 -1.36
CA TRP A 63 0.77 -0.52 -2.03
C TRP A 63 1.97 0.14 -2.73
N ASN A 64 3.07 0.35 -1.99
CA ASN A 64 4.29 0.94 -2.56
C ASN A 64 4.96 0.04 -3.60
N ALA A 65 4.87 -1.28 -3.45
CA ALA A 65 5.38 -2.22 -4.44
C ALA A 65 4.60 -2.14 -5.76
N ARG A 66 3.26 -2.08 -5.70
CA ARG A 66 2.42 -1.92 -6.90
C ARG A 66 2.66 -0.59 -7.58
N MET A 67 2.72 0.51 -6.81
CA MET A 67 3.06 1.82 -7.36
C MET A 67 4.44 1.81 -8.02
N THR A 68 5.42 1.12 -7.45
CA THR A 68 6.75 1.03 -8.05
C THR A 68 6.74 0.28 -9.38
N VAL A 69 5.96 -0.79 -9.50
CA VAL A 69 5.80 -1.55 -10.75
C VAL A 69 5.13 -0.70 -11.85
N ASP A 70 4.17 0.17 -11.50
CA ASP A 70 3.38 0.93 -12.50
C ASP A 70 3.92 2.34 -12.78
N LEU A 71 4.43 3.02 -11.75
CA LEU A 71 4.84 4.43 -11.77
C LEU A 71 6.35 4.62 -11.61
N GLY A 72 7.06 3.59 -11.16
CA GLY A 72 8.47 3.68 -10.77
C GLY A 72 8.67 4.12 -9.32
N SER A 73 9.83 3.76 -8.76
CA SER A 73 10.15 3.93 -7.33
C SER A 73 10.13 5.39 -6.89
N SER A 74 10.63 6.31 -7.71
CA SER A 74 10.68 7.75 -7.39
C SER A 74 9.29 8.35 -7.22
N LYS A 75 8.33 8.00 -8.08
CA LYS A 75 6.94 8.46 -7.97
C LYS A 75 6.23 7.80 -6.78
N ALA A 76 6.43 6.50 -6.61
CA ALA A 76 5.90 5.77 -5.45
C ALA A 76 6.36 6.38 -4.12
N LYS A 77 7.64 6.80 -4.03
CA LYS A 77 8.18 7.47 -2.84
C LYS A 77 7.49 8.80 -2.58
N LYS A 78 7.39 9.67 -3.58
CA LYS A 78 6.74 10.99 -3.42
C LYS A 78 5.29 10.84 -2.96
N ILE A 79 4.54 9.93 -3.59
CA ILE A 79 3.13 9.67 -3.26
C ILE A 79 3.02 9.09 -1.84
N GLY A 80 3.86 8.12 -1.50
CA GLY A 80 3.90 7.53 -0.16
C GLY A 80 4.26 8.55 0.92
N ASP A 81 5.33 9.31 0.74
CA ASP A 81 5.78 10.31 1.72
C ASP A 81 4.71 11.38 1.93
N ASN A 82 4.10 11.90 0.86
CA ASN A 82 3.00 12.86 0.95
C ASN A 82 1.81 12.29 1.75
N HIS A 83 1.47 11.01 1.57
CA HIS A 83 0.42 10.36 2.35
C HIS A 83 0.75 10.33 3.85
N GLU A 84 2.01 10.03 4.22
CA GLU A 84 2.44 9.99 5.63
C GLU A 84 2.61 11.39 6.25
N ASP A 85 3.10 12.36 5.48
CA ASP A 85 3.16 13.77 5.91
C ASP A 85 1.75 14.29 6.23
N GLY A 86 0.79 13.85 5.44
CA GLY A 86 -0.59 14.26 5.52
C GLY A 86 -1.48 13.60 6.55
N SER A 87 -1.04 12.50 7.13
CA SER A 87 -1.78 11.84 8.18
C SER A 87 -1.65 12.63 9.49
N ASN A 88 -2.69 12.64 10.32
CA ASN A 88 -2.65 13.19 11.68
C ASN A 88 -2.22 12.14 12.72
N GLY A 89 -1.65 11.02 12.27
CA GLY A 89 -1.24 9.92 13.13
C GLY A 89 0.00 10.25 13.98
N PRO A 90 0.22 9.51 15.08
CA PRO A 90 1.45 9.60 15.87
C PRO A 90 2.70 9.36 15.03
N GLU A 91 3.80 10.02 15.39
CA GLU A 91 5.09 9.90 14.68
C GLU A 91 5.60 8.45 14.60
N ALA A 92 5.31 7.61 15.60
CA ALA A 92 5.66 6.19 15.58
C ALA A 92 4.94 5.41 14.48
N GLU A 93 3.66 5.70 14.24
CA GLU A 93 2.87 5.08 13.17
C GLU A 93 3.40 5.51 11.80
N LYS A 94 3.62 6.82 11.62
CA LYS A 94 4.24 7.36 10.39
C LYS A 94 5.59 6.72 10.09
N ARG A 95 6.42 6.46 11.11
CA ARG A 95 7.72 5.78 10.93
C ARG A 95 7.56 4.34 10.47
N MET A 96 6.63 3.60 11.06
CA MET A 96 6.29 2.24 10.67
C MET A 96 5.80 2.20 9.21
N ASP A 97 4.87 3.09 8.86
CA ASP A 97 4.32 3.19 7.52
C ASP A 97 5.38 3.57 6.49
N ARG A 98 6.23 4.57 6.77
CA ARG A 98 7.37 4.94 5.91
C ARG A 98 8.37 3.81 5.70
N ALA A 99 8.70 3.08 6.76
CA ALA A 99 9.62 1.95 6.67
C ALA A 99 9.04 0.84 5.79
N ASN A 100 7.76 0.53 5.96
CA ASN A 100 7.08 -0.48 5.15
C ASN A 100 6.86 -0.02 3.70
N ASN A 101 6.57 1.26 3.49
CA ASN A 101 6.54 1.89 2.16
C ASN A 101 7.90 1.73 1.46
N ALA A 102 9.02 1.96 2.16
CA ALA A 102 10.36 1.79 1.61
C ALA A 102 10.65 0.33 1.22
N SER A 103 10.33 -0.63 2.10
CA SER A 103 10.42 -2.06 1.79
C SER A 103 9.58 -2.43 0.56
N GLY A 104 8.37 -1.88 0.46
CA GLY A 104 7.49 -2.03 -0.69
C GLY A 104 8.14 -1.57 -1.99
N ARG A 105 8.79 -0.39 -2.00
CA ARG A 105 9.48 0.11 -3.19
C ARG A 105 10.63 -0.80 -3.62
N THR A 106 11.45 -1.26 -2.68
CA THR A 106 12.53 -2.23 -2.97
C THR A 106 11.97 -3.52 -3.58
N ILE A 107 10.91 -4.07 -2.99
CA ILE A 107 10.25 -5.29 -3.50
C ILE A 107 9.65 -5.06 -4.89
N GLY A 108 9.01 -3.91 -5.11
CA GLY A 108 8.41 -3.55 -6.40
C GLY A 108 9.44 -3.40 -7.51
N SER A 109 10.61 -2.82 -7.21
CA SER A 109 11.73 -2.71 -8.16
C SER A 109 12.28 -4.08 -8.56
N ASN A 110 12.25 -5.05 -7.65
CA ASN A 110 12.73 -6.42 -7.88
C ASN A 110 11.63 -7.38 -8.34
N ALA A 111 10.40 -6.90 -8.58
CA ALA A 111 9.28 -7.74 -8.95
C ALA A 111 9.50 -8.37 -10.34
N SER A 112 9.39 -9.70 -10.41
CA SER A 112 9.64 -10.48 -11.62
C SER A 112 8.35 -10.90 -12.32
N GLY A 113 8.47 -11.29 -13.59
CA GLY A 113 7.37 -11.77 -14.43
C GLY A 113 7.21 -10.98 -15.73
N GLY A 114 6.69 -11.66 -16.76
CA GLY A 114 6.54 -11.11 -18.11
C GLY A 114 5.39 -10.11 -18.30
N SER A 115 4.51 -9.96 -17.30
CA SER A 115 3.38 -9.02 -17.35
C SER A 115 3.27 -8.21 -16.04
N LYS A 116 2.57 -7.06 -16.09
CA LYS A 116 2.29 -6.28 -14.87
C LYS A 116 1.55 -7.10 -13.81
N SER A 117 0.59 -7.93 -14.23
CA SER A 117 -0.15 -8.80 -13.31
C SER A 117 0.77 -9.83 -12.62
N ALA A 118 1.71 -10.42 -13.35
CA ALA A 118 2.71 -11.33 -12.80
C ALA A 118 3.61 -10.59 -11.79
N LYS A 119 4.08 -9.38 -12.12
CA LYS A 119 4.86 -8.53 -11.21
C LYS A 119 4.09 -8.16 -9.94
N TYR A 120 2.81 -7.81 -10.06
CA TYR A 120 1.95 -7.55 -8.89
C TYR A 120 1.79 -8.79 -8.01
N THR A 121 1.74 -9.98 -8.61
CA THR A 121 1.67 -11.25 -7.87
C THR A 121 3.00 -11.54 -7.16
N SER A 122 4.13 -11.36 -7.85
CA SER A 122 5.47 -11.48 -7.28
C SER A 122 5.65 -10.53 -6.09
N ALA A 123 5.31 -9.24 -6.27
CA ALA A 123 5.40 -8.22 -5.23
C ALA A 123 4.50 -8.53 -4.02
N ARG A 124 3.28 -9.01 -4.26
CA ARG A 124 2.35 -9.43 -3.19
C ARG A 124 2.97 -10.53 -2.35
N ASN A 125 3.44 -11.58 -3.00
CA ASN A 125 3.97 -12.76 -2.32
C ASN A 125 5.24 -12.40 -1.53
N ALA A 126 6.09 -11.53 -2.07
CA ALA A 126 7.28 -11.03 -1.38
C ALA A 126 6.92 -10.15 -0.16
N CYS A 127 5.98 -9.21 -0.29
CA CYS A 127 5.49 -8.44 0.86
C CYS A 127 4.86 -9.35 1.91
N LYS A 128 4.04 -10.33 1.50
CA LYS A 128 3.45 -11.30 2.42
C LYS A 128 4.51 -12.09 3.17
N SER A 129 5.50 -12.63 2.47
CA SER A 129 6.64 -13.34 3.07
C SER A 129 7.41 -12.45 4.04
N ALA A 130 7.66 -11.18 3.69
CA ALA A 130 8.31 -10.22 4.58
C ALA A 130 7.49 -9.95 5.85
N THR A 131 6.17 -9.81 5.73
CA THR A 131 5.25 -9.68 6.88
C THR A 131 5.29 -10.93 7.77
N ASP A 132 5.14 -12.12 7.18
CA ASP A 132 5.04 -13.37 7.93
C ASP A 132 6.34 -13.72 8.68
N SER A 133 7.48 -13.32 8.11
CA SER A 133 8.82 -13.51 8.72
C SER A 133 9.27 -12.38 9.64
N GLY A 134 8.39 -11.39 9.92
CA GLY A 134 8.72 -10.28 10.82
C GLY A 134 9.76 -9.29 10.28
N ARG A 135 9.99 -9.29 8.96
CA ARG A 135 10.90 -8.34 8.29
C ARG A 135 10.26 -6.97 8.05
N LEU A 136 8.94 -6.88 8.13
CA LEU A 136 8.23 -5.60 8.13
C LEU A 136 8.04 -5.09 9.56
N VAL A 137 8.02 -3.77 9.71
CA VAL A 137 7.87 -3.12 11.01
C VAL A 137 6.40 -3.16 11.44
N THR A 138 6.14 -3.54 12.69
CA THR A 138 4.81 -3.40 13.32
C THR A 138 4.98 -2.74 14.70
N LEU A 139 3.88 -2.21 15.26
CA LEU A 139 3.82 -1.71 16.64
C LEU A 139 2.92 -2.57 17.53
N ARG A 140 2.34 -3.64 16.97
CA ARG A 140 1.50 -4.63 17.63
C ARG A 140 1.78 -6.02 17.05
#